data_AF-A0A2I0QR52-F1
#
_entry.id   AF-A0A2I0QR52-F1
#
_cell.length_a   1.000
_cell.length_b   1.000
_cell.length_c   1.000
_cell.angle_alpha   90.00
_cell.angle_beta   90.00
_cell.angle_gamma   90.00
#
_symmetry.space_group_name_H-M   'P 1'
#
loop_
_entity.id
_entity.type
_entity.pdbx_description
1 polymer ?
#
loop_
_entity_poly.entity_id
_entity_poly.type
_entity_poly.pdbx_seq_one_letter_code
_entity_poly.pdbx_strand_id
1 'polypeptide(L)' 'MVKGLSYLIVLIIVSTILFLTVSNIFRTDTPTVAFLLSMIVSHLILEKNNWLINMIFRGLIWGFRQ' A
#
# COMPACT_ATOMS: atom_id res chain seq x y z
N MET A 1 -0.99 -13.60 15.76
CA MET A 1 0.22 -12.85 15.32
C MET A 1 0.43 -12.81 13.81
N VAL A 2 0.04 -13.83 13.02
CA VAL A 2 0.22 -13.85 11.55
C VAL A 2 -0.53 -12.73 10.81
N LYS A 3 -1.72 -12.33 11.28
CA LYS A 3 -2.55 -11.28 10.63
C LYS A 3 -1.91 -9.88 10.68
N GLY A 4 -1.26 -9.52 11.79
CA GLY A 4 -0.62 -8.20 11.93
C GLY A 4 0.62 -8.05 11.03
N LEU A 5 1.35 -9.15 10.84
CA LEU A 5 2.53 -9.17 9.97
C LEU A 5 2.13 -9.12 8.48
N SER A 6 1.05 -9.81 8.12
CA SER A 6 0.42 -9.70 6.80
C SER A 6 -0.07 -8.27 6.52
N TYR A 7 -0.69 -7.61 7.51
CA TYR A 7 -1.14 -6.22 7.37
C TYR A 7 0.03 -5.26 7.09
N LEU A 8 1.10 -5.36 7.87
CA LEU A 8 2.28 -4.50 7.70
C LEU A 8 2.93 -4.68 6.33
N ILE A 9 3.05 -5.91 5.84
CA ILE A 9 3.59 -6.20 4.51
C ILE A 9 2.73 -5.56 3.42
N VAL A 10 1.40 -5.75 3.49
CA VAL A 10 0.48 -5.16 2.52
C VAL A 10 0.50 -3.63 2.58
N LEU A 11 0.56 -3.05 3.78
CA LEU A 11 0.66 -1.61 3.99
C LEU A 11 1.91 -1.02 3.33
N ILE A 12 3.07 -1.65 3.52
CA ILE A 12 4.34 -1.19 2.93
C ILE A 12 4.24 -1.27 1.40
N ILE A 13 3.78 -2.38 0.84
CA ILE A 13 3.69 -2.57 -0.61
C ILE A 13 2.73 -1.55 -1.23
N VAL A 14 1.53 -1.41 -0.66
CA VAL A 14 0.51 -0.48 -1.16
C VAL A 14 1.01 0.96 -1.07
N SER A 15 1.64 1.33 0.06
CA SER A 15 2.23 2.66 0.25
C SER A 15 3.32 2.96 -0.78
N THR A 16 4.23 2.01 -1.05
CA THR A 16 5.29 2.19 -2.06
C THR A 16 4.72 2.33 -3.47
N ILE A 17 3.72 1.52 -3.84
CA ILE A 17 3.07 1.59 -5.16
C ILE A 17 2.34 2.92 -5.31
N LEU A 18 1.58 3.35 -4.29
CA LEU A 18 0.90 4.65 -4.30
C LEU A 18 1.92 5.78 -4.43
N PHE A 19 3.01 5.73 -3.66
CA PHE A 19 4.04 6.75 -3.70
C PHE A 19 4.69 6.86 -5.08
N LEU A 20 5.08 5.73 -5.69
CA LEU A 20 5.64 5.73 -7.04
C LEU A 20 4.63 6.28 -8.06
N THR A 21 3.36 5.90 -7.95
CA THR A 21 2.30 6.36 -8.84
C THR A 21 2.09 7.87 -8.70
N VAL A 22 1.97 8.37 -7.47
CA VAL A 22 1.77 9.80 -7.18
C VAL A 22 3.01 10.61 -7.58
N SER A 23 4.21 10.14 -7.23
CA SER A 23 5.47 10.84 -7.57
C SER A 23 5.69 10.93 -9.08
N ASN A 24 5.36 9.86 -9.82
CA ASN A 24 5.51 9.84 -11.27
C ASN A 24 4.44 10.68 -11.99
N ILE A 25 3.18 10.65 -11.50
CA ILE A 25 2.07 11.42 -12.10
C ILE A 25 2.21 12.91 -11.80
N PHE A 26 2.48 13.28 -10.55
CA PHE A 26 2.45 14.68 -10.12
C PHE A 26 3.79 15.39 -10.24
N ARG A 27 4.88 14.69 -10.61
CA ARG A 27 6.25 15.25 -10.67
C ARG A 27 6.53 16.17 -9.48
N THR A 28 6.26 15.66 -8.28
CA THR A 28 6.25 16.47 -7.06
C THR A 28 7.66 16.89 -6.65
N ASP A 29 7.87 18.20 -6.52
CA ASP A 29 9.13 18.79 -5.99
C ASP A 29 9.34 18.48 -4.49
N THR A 30 8.30 18.01 -3.80
CA THR A 30 8.33 17.63 -2.37
C THR A 30 8.00 16.14 -2.17
N PRO A 31 8.97 15.22 -2.43
CA PRO A 31 8.75 13.78 -2.34
C PRO A 31 8.33 13.33 -0.93
N THR A 32 8.80 14.00 0.13
CA THR A 32 8.48 13.65 1.52
C THR A 32 6.99 13.79 1.84
N VAL A 33 6.33 14.84 1.32
CA VAL A 33 4.90 15.09 1.55
C VAL A 33 4.05 14.07 0.79
N ALA A 34 4.43 13.77 -0.44
CA ALA A 34 3.75 12.75 -1.26
C ALA A 34 3.86 11.35 -0.63
N PHE A 35 4.99 11.02 0.01
CA PHE A 35 5.17 9.76 0.72
C PHE A 35 4.30 9.67 1.98
N LEU A 36 4.28 10.71 2.81
CA LEU A 36 3.43 10.77 4.00
C LEU A 36 1.95 10.67 3.65
N LEU A 37 1.51 11.39 2.61
CA LEU A 37 0.14 11.33 2.14
C LEU A 37 -0.23 9.93 1.64
N SER A 38 0.66 9.30 0.88
CA SER A 38 0.47 7.92 0.39
C SER A 38 0.38 6.91 1.54
N MET A 39 1.18 7.08 2.59
CA MET A 39 1.17 6.24 3.78
C MET A 39 -0.13 6.40 4.58
N ILE A 40 -0.58 7.64 4.81
CA ILE A 40 -1.83 7.95 5.52
C ILE A 40 -3.02 7.40 4.75
N VAL A 41 -3.07 7.63 3.44
CA VAL A 41 -4.15 7.12 2.57
C VAL A 41 -4.16 5.60 2.56
N SER A 42 -3.00 4.95 2.46
CA SER A 42 -2.90 3.49 2.54
C SER A 42 -3.43 2.96 3.87
N HIS A 43 -3.06 3.60 4.99
CA HIS A 43 -3.54 3.22 6.31
C HIS A 43 -5.07 3.35 6.43
N LEU A 44 -5.64 4.48 6.01
CA LEU A 44 -7.09 4.73 6.03
C LEU A 44 -7.88 3.73 5.18
N ILE A 45 -7.36 3.39 3.99
CA ILE A 45 -7.99 2.40 3.10
C ILE A 45 -7.98 1.01 3.74
N LEU A 46 -6.83 0.63 4.31
CA LEU A 46 -6.63 -0.69 4.91
C LEU A 46 -7.40 -0.85 6.23
N GLU A 47 -7.51 0.21 7.02
CA GLU A 47 -8.27 0.21 8.27
C GLU A 47 -9.78 0.16 8.02
N LYS A 48 -10.28 0.94 7.05
CA LYS A 48 -11.71 0.98 6.72
C LYS A 48 -12.19 -0.28 5.98
N ASN A 49 -11.31 -0.93 5.22
CA ASN A 49 -11.64 -2.10 4.41
C ASN A 49 -10.72 -3.28 4.73
N ASN A 50 -10.94 -3.94 5.87
CA ASN A 50 -10.21 -5.16 6.22
C ASN A 50 -10.30 -6.27 5.14
N TRP A 51 -11.36 -6.26 4.31
CA TRP A 51 -11.52 -7.19 3.19
C TRP A 51 -10.49 -6.97 2.07
N LEU A 52 -10.06 -5.72 1.85
CA LEU A 52 -9.05 -5.36 0.84
C LEU A 52 -7.69 -5.98 1.18
N ILE A 53 -7.34 -6.12 2.46
CA ILE A 53 -6.10 -6.81 2.88
C ILE A 53 -6.09 -8.24 2.35
N ASN A 54 -7.18 -8.98 2.55
CA ASN A 54 -7.28 -10.37 2.13
C ASN A 54 -7.28 -10.52 0.61
N MET A 55 -7.93 -9.59 -0.10
CA MET A 55 -8.01 -9.59 -1.56
C MET A 55 -6.65 -9.24 -2.19
N ILE A 56 -5.97 -8.21 -1.69
CA ILE A 56 -4.63 -7.82 -2.14
C ILE A 56 -3.61 -8.92 -1.81
N PHE A 57 -3.66 -9.48 -0.60
CA PHE A 57 -2.74 -10.56 -0.21
C PHE A 57 -2.91 -11.81 -1.09
N ARG A 58 -4.15 -12.19 -1.43
CA ARG A 58 -4.42 -13.27 -2.39
C ARG A 58 -3.94 -12.93 -3.80
N GLY A 59 -4.19 -11.70 -4.28
CA GLY A 59 -3.73 -11.26 -5.60
C GLY A 59 -2.20 -11.23 -5.71
N LEU A 60 -1.53 -10.81 -4.64
CA LEU A 60 -0.07 -10.72 -4.57
C LEU A 60 0.58 -12.11 -4.53
N ILE A 61 -0.01 -13.06 -3.78
CA ILE A 61 0.41 -14.47 -3.81
C ILE A 61 0.24 -15.09 -5.20
N TRP A 62 -0.83 -14.75 -5.91
CA TRP A 62 -1.05 -15.26 -7.27
C TRP A 62 -0.06 -14.69 -8.28
N GLY A 63 0.27 -13.40 -8.19
CA GLY A 63 1.30 -12.78 -9.05
C GLY A 63 2.72 -13.30 -8.80
N PHE A 64 3.01 -13.80 -7.60
CA PHE A 64 4.31 -14.42 -7.26
C PHE A 64 4.41 -15.90 -7.65
N ARG A 65 3.31 -16.52 -8.09
CA ARG A 65 3.23 -17.96 -8.42
C ARG A 65 3.26 -18.23 -9.94
N GLN A 66 3.50 -17.19 -10.73
CA GLN A 66 3.68 -17.25 -12.18
C GLN A 66 5.17 -17.07 -12.50
#